data_AF-A0A4Z1AAP7-F1
#
_entry.id   AF-A0A4Z1AAP7-F1
#
_cell.length_a   1.000
_cell.length_b   1.000
_cell.length_c   1.000
_cell.angle_alpha   90.00
_cell.angle_beta   90.00
_cell.angle_gamma   90.00
#
_symmetry.space_group_name_H-M   'P 1'
#
loop_
_entity.id
_entity.type
_entity.pdbx_description
1 polymer ?
#
loop_
_entity_poly.entity_id
_entity_poly.type
_entity_poly.pdbx_seq_one_letter_code
_entity_poly.pdbx_strand_id
1 'polypeptide(L)'
;MDSVFVDKKIERETKFKELVTSTWIQFPKLGLYCEKELSYHKIFCKIQTVLSFRKLAEYLDIQIFESGPHNKYYLELNSTDAFGHYNPEFPIKLREYLLPAKTNETLYTLTLPIYEGLIRKTAREFFIVYQKLDSNPKFFRNEADRYLLLVEENRLDPYYLDRFILFLYPAFTDNEDPEESSRFVYRKGDETIDSQVVKELVGFWIRRKADGTDTEFVLGLVDLLKLYDPEFYQNRIVPSSN
;
A
#
# COMPACT_ATOMS: atom_id res chain seq x y z
N MET A 1 -9.54 12.33 37.22
CA MET A 1 -10.16 11.56 36.12
C MET A 1 -9.19 11.46 34.95
N ASP A 2 -8.44 12.52 34.65
CA ASP A 2 -7.46 12.57 33.56
C ASP A 2 -6.28 11.59 33.68
N SER A 3 -5.78 11.29 34.90
CA SER A 3 -4.67 10.34 35.07
C SER A 3 -5.02 8.92 34.59
N VAL A 4 -6.24 8.45 34.87
CA VAL A 4 -6.71 7.11 34.48
C VAL A 4 -6.88 6.98 32.96
N PHE A 5 -7.25 8.06 32.28
CA PHE A 5 -7.35 8.07 30.81
C PHE A 5 -5.97 8.10 30.14
N VAL A 6 -5.03 8.85 30.70
CA VAL A 6 -3.63 8.86 30.25
C VAL A 6 -2.99 7.47 30.41
N ASP A 7 -3.20 6.81 31.54
CA ASP A 7 -2.68 5.46 31.79
C ASP A 7 -3.22 4.43 30.79
N LYS A 8 -4.52 4.48 30.48
CA LYS A 8 -5.14 3.57 29.49
C LYS A 8 -4.62 3.79 28.07
N LYS A 9 -4.36 5.05 27.68
CA LYS A 9 -3.79 5.37 26.36
C LYS A 9 -2.37 4.83 26.22
N ILE A 10 -1.53 5.04 27.24
CA ILE A 10 -0.15 4.53 27.28
C ILE A 10 -0.12 3.01 27.25
N GLU A 11 -1.01 2.36 28.02
CA GLU A 11 -1.12 0.89 28.04
C GLU A 11 -1.49 0.34 26.66
N ARG A 12 -2.48 0.95 25.98
CA ARG A 12 -2.90 0.56 24.63
C ARG A 12 -1.77 0.73 23.61
N GLU A 13 -1.09 1.86 23.62
CA GLU A 13 0.04 2.13 22.71
C GLU A 13 1.19 1.13 22.94
N THR A 14 1.47 0.79 24.19
CA THR A 14 2.50 -0.21 24.55
C THR A 14 2.12 -1.58 24.00
N LYS A 15 0.90 -2.04 24.26
CA LYS A 15 0.37 -3.31 23.72
C LYS A 15 0.42 -3.35 22.20
N PHE A 16 0.10 -2.23 21.53
CA PHE A 16 0.15 -2.17 20.08
C PHE A 16 1.59 -2.29 19.55
N LYS A 17 2.55 -1.59 20.16
CA LYS A 17 3.98 -1.70 19.79
C LYS A 17 4.52 -3.12 19.98
N GLU A 18 4.15 -3.80 21.07
CA GLU A 18 4.49 -5.20 21.30
C GLU A 18 3.87 -6.13 20.25
N LEU A 19 2.60 -5.92 19.90
CA LEU A 19 1.93 -6.67 18.84
C LEU A 19 2.63 -6.48 17.48
N VAL A 20 2.94 -5.24 17.10
CA VAL A 20 3.65 -4.95 15.84
C VAL A 20 5.03 -5.61 15.83
N THR A 21 5.79 -5.48 16.92
CA THR A 21 7.13 -6.07 17.04
C THR A 21 7.09 -7.60 16.93
N SER A 22 6.19 -8.23 17.69
CA SER A 22 6.01 -9.69 17.64
C SER A 22 5.52 -10.16 16.26
N THR A 23 4.64 -9.40 15.61
CA THR A 23 4.15 -9.69 14.25
C THR A 23 5.30 -9.69 13.24
N TRP A 24 6.20 -8.70 13.29
CA TRP A 24 7.40 -8.66 12.45
C TRP A 24 8.28 -9.91 12.64
N ILE A 25 8.59 -10.25 13.89
CA ILE A 25 9.45 -11.40 14.22
C ILE A 25 8.79 -12.73 13.79
N GLN A 26 7.47 -12.84 13.98
CA GLN A 26 6.72 -14.06 13.69
C GLN A 26 6.21 -14.13 12.26
N PHE A 27 6.38 -13.09 11.44
CA PHE A 27 5.84 -13.00 10.08
C PHE A 27 6.05 -14.26 9.21
N PRO A 28 7.23 -14.91 9.21
CA PRO A 28 7.44 -16.15 8.46
C PRO A 28 6.52 -17.31 8.86
N LYS A 29 6.03 -17.32 10.10
CA LYS A 29 5.19 -18.38 10.69
C LYS A 29 3.69 -18.05 10.61
N LEU A 30 3.32 -16.83 10.23
CA LEU A 30 1.93 -16.42 10.14
C LEU A 30 1.24 -17.02 8.92
N GLY A 31 -0.06 -17.30 9.06
CA GLY A 31 -0.95 -17.66 7.95
C GLY A 31 -0.38 -18.71 7.00
N LEU A 32 -0.08 -19.93 7.49
CA LEU A 32 0.41 -21.03 6.65
C LEU A 32 -0.56 -21.39 5.51
N TYR A 33 -1.85 -21.06 5.64
CA TYR A 33 -2.85 -21.24 4.60
C TYR A 33 -2.84 -20.12 3.54
N CYS A 34 -2.15 -19.00 3.79
CA CYS A 34 -2.04 -17.86 2.86
C CYS A 34 -1.05 -18.11 1.72
N GLU A 35 -0.39 -19.27 1.66
CA GLU A 35 0.61 -19.58 0.62
C GLU A 35 0.01 -19.67 -0.80
N LYS A 36 -1.32 -19.78 -0.91
CA LYS A 36 -2.05 -19.74 -2.20
C LYS A 36 -2.26 -18.32 -2.72
N GLU A 37 -2.15 -17.33 -1.85
CA GLU A 37 -2.27 -15.92 -2.24
C GLU A 37 -1.02 -15.47 -2.98
N LEU A 38 -1.22 -14.66 -4.02
CA LEU A 38 -0.14 -14.06 -4.80
C LEU A 38 0.10 -12.62 -4.34
N SER A 39 1.28 -12.08 -4.65
CA SER A 39 1.57 -10.65 -4.46
C SER A 39 1.34 -10.16 -3.01
N TYR A 40 0.88 -8.93 -2.86
CA TYR A 40 0.59 -8.30 -1.56
C TYR A 40 -0.61 -8.90 -0.85
N HIS A 41 -1.50 -9.64 -1.54
CA HIS A 41 -2.59 -10.38 -0.91
C HIS A 41 -2.08 -11.42 0.09
N LYS A 42 -0.91 -12.03 -0.18
CA LYS A 42 -0.24 -12.93 0.76
C LYS A 42 0.17 -12.24 2.06
N ILE A 43 0.77 -11.05 1.95
CA ILE A 43 1.18 -10.26 3.12
C ILE A 43 -0.06 -9.86 3.92
N PHE A 44 -1.07 -9.36 3.24
CA PHE A 44 -2.33 -8.95 3.86
C PHE A 44 -3.04 -10.11 4.57
N CYS A 45 -3.17 -11.27 3.91
CA CYS A 45 -3.73 -12.49 4.51
C CYS A 45 -2.98 -12.90 5.78
N LYS A 46 -1.64 -12.89 5.76
CA LYS A 46 -0.81 -13.22 6.95
C LYS A 46 -1.04 -12.24 8.09
N ILE A 47 -1.14 -10.94 7.82
CA ILE A 47 -1.40 -9.92 8.85
C ILE A 47 -2.81 -10.11 9.45
N GLN A 48 -3.81 -10.39 8.62
CA GLN A 48 -5.18 -10.60 9.08
C GLN A 48 -5.33 -11.81 10.03
N THR A 49 -4.39 -12.76 10.05
CA THR A 49 -4.43 -13.89 10.98
C THR A 49 -4.13 -13.47 12.43
N VAL A 50 -3.46 -12.34 12.62
CA VAL A 50 -3.07 -11.84 13.96
C VAL A 50 -3.79 -10.55 14.34
N LEU A 51 -4.24 -9.77 13.36
CA LEU A 51 -4.85 -8.47 13.59
C LEU A 51 -6.03 -8.23 12.64
N SER A 52 -7.24 -8.17 13.20
CA SER A 52 -8.44 -7.79 12.45
C SER A 52 -8.56 -6.27 12.31
N PHE A 53 -9.33 -5.79 11.33
CA PHE A 53 -9.61 -4.36 11.15
C PHE A 53 -10.22 -3.72 12.39
N ARG A 54 -11.17 -4.40 13.05
CA ARG A 54 -11.75 -3.92 14.30
C ARG A 54 -10.69 -3.69 15.37
N LYS A 55 -9.79 -4.66 15.59
CA LYS A 55 -8.74 -4.53 16.60
C LYS A 55 -7.72 -3.47 16.22
N LEU A 56 -7.37 -3.35 14.93
CA LEU A 56 -6.49 -2.30 14.44
C LEU A 56 -7.10 -0.91 14.68
N ALA A 57 -8.38 -0.73 14.38
CA ALA A 57 -9.13 0.51 14.66
C ALA A 57 -9.12 0.83 16.17
N GLU A 58 -9.34 -0.17 17.02
CA GLU A 58 -9.28 -0.02 18.49
C GLU A 58 -7.88 0.40 18.98
N TYR A 59 -6.81 -0.19 18.42
CA TYR A 59 -5.42 0.19 18.75
C TYR A 59 -5.04 1.59 18.28
N LEU A 60 -5.46 1.95 17.05
CA LEU A 60 -5.16 3.25 16.45
C LEU A 60 -6.05 4.38 16.96
N ASP A 61 -7.15 4.04 17.64
CA ASP A 61 -8.15 4.98 18.16
C ASP A 61 -8.87 5.78 17.08
N ILE A 62 -9.03 5.19 15.89
CA ILE A 62 -9.67 5.81 14.73
C ILE A 62 -10.56 4.80 14.02
N GLN A 63 -11.53 5.30 13.25
CA GLN A 63 -12.17 4.48 12.23
C GLN A 63 -11.24 4.38 11.02
N ILE A 64 -11.02 3.16 10.50
CA ILE A 64 -10.12 2.95 9.35
C ILE A 64 -10.74 3.47 8.05
N PHE A 65 -12.06 3.37 7.92
CA PHE A 65 -12.82 3.80 6.76
C PHE A 65 -13.83 4.87 7.20
N GLU A 66 -13.91 5.97 6.45
CA GLU A 66 -14.90 7.03 6.68
C GLU A 66 -16.24 6.68 6.05
N SER A 67 -16.22 6.03 4.89
CA SER A 67 -17.41 5.65 4.14
C SER A 67 -17.11 4.55 3.11
N GLY A 68 -18.17 4.07 2.45
CA GLY A 68 -18.10 3.08 1.40
C GLY A 68 -18.57 1.69 1.81
N PRO A 69 -18.28 0.68 0.98
CA PRO A 69 -18.81 -0.67 1.17
C PRO A 69 -18.03 -1.46 2.25
N HIS A 70 -16.89 -0.94 2.70
CA HIS A 70 -16.10 -1.54 3.76
C HIS A 70 -16.82 -1.40 5.10
N ASN A 71 -16.59 -2.37 5.99
CA ASN A 71 -17.04 -2.25 7.38
C ASN A 71 -15.91 -2.62 8.35
N LYS A 72 -16.18 -2.45 9.64
CA LYS A 72 -15.23 -2.73 10.72
C LYS A 72 -14.70 -4.19 10.76
N TYR A 73 -15.30 -5.10 10.02
CA TYR A 73 -14.93 -6.53 10.01
C TYR A 73 -14.20 -6.97 8.74
N TYR A 74 -14.53 -6.41 7.57
CA TYR A 74 -13.93 -6.85 6.30
C TYR A 74 -13.82 -5.72 5.26
N LEU A 75 -12.90 -5.92 4.32
CA LEU A 75 -12.83 -5.17 3.07
C LEU A 75 -13.80 -5.77 2.07
N GLU A 76 -14.72 -4.96 1.56
CA GLU A 76 -15.45 -5.28 0.34
C GLU A 76 -14.55 -4.98 -0.87
N LEU A 77 -14.26 -6.00 -1.69
CA LEU A 77 -13.33 -5.91 -2.82
C LEU A 77 -14.02 -5.92 -4.18
N ASN A 78 -15.33 -6.24 -4.22
CA ASN A 78 -16.08 -6.47 -5.45
C ASN A 78 -17.25 -5.49 -5.64
N SER A 79 -17.35 -4.43 -4.84
CA SER A 79 -18.37 -3.40 -5.05
C SER A 79 -18.05 -2.63 -6.34
N THR A 80 -19.03 -2.56 -7.23
CA THR A 80 -18.95 -1.84 -8.51
C THR A 80 -19.61 -0.47 -8.45
N ASP A 81 -20.37 -0.21 -7.38
CA ASP A 81 -21.30 0.91 -7.20
C ASP A 81 -21.04 1.74 -5.94
N ALA A 82 -20.08 1.32 -5.10
CA ALA A 82 -19.67 2.06 -3.92
C ALA A 82 -18.15 2.08 -3.77
N PHE A 83 -17.63 3.24 -3.38
CA PHE A 83 -16.21 3.46 -3.20
C PHE A 83 -15.84 3.53 -1.71
N GLY A 84 -14.77 2.82 -1.33
CA GLY A 84 -14.25 2.80 0.03
C GLY A 84 -13.29 3.94 0.31
N HIS A 85 -13.68 4.86 1.18
CA HIS A 85 -12.83 5.98 1.61
C HIS A 85 -12.09 5.61 2.90
N TYR A 86 -10.76 5.60 2.84
CA TYR A 86 -9.95 5.51 4.05
C TYR A 86 -10.01 6.80 4.84
N ASN A 87 -9.93 6.69 6.16
CA ASN A 87 -9.65 7.84 7.01
C ASN A 87 -8.22 8.35 6.72
N PRO A 88 -8.02 9.65 6.40
CA PRO A 88 -6.70 10.21 6.13
C PRO A 88 -5.69 10.04 7.27
N GLU A 89 -6.13 9.92 8.52
CA GLU A 89 -5.25 9.64 9.67
C GLU A 89 -4.73 8.20 9.68
N PHE A 90 -5.41 7.27 9.00
CA PHE A 90 -5.04 5.86 8.99
C PHE A 90 -3.60 5.61 8.48
N PRO A 91 -3.21 6.02 7.25
CA PRO A 91 -1.84 5.82 6.78
C PRO A 91 -0.79 6.56 7.62
N ILE A 92 -1.13 7.71 8.20
CA ILE A 92 -0.26 8.46 9.13
C ILE A 92 0.03 7.58 10.36
N LYS A 93 -1.02 7.04 10.97
CA LYS A 93 -0.90 6.12 12.12
C LYS A 93 -0.13 4.85 11.76
N LEU A 94 -0.34 4.27 10.58
CA LEU A 94 0.45 3.11 10.14
C LEU A 94 1.94 3.44 10.09
N ARG A 95 2.31 4.59 9.53
CA ARG A 95 3.69 5.05 9.42
C ARG A 95 4.35 5.30 10.78
N GLU A 96 3.58 5.79 11.76
CA GLU A 96 4.03 6.00 13.15
C GLU A 96 4.41 4.69 13.86
N TYR A 97 3.60 3.64 13.69
CA TYR A 97 3.70 2.43 14.52
C TYR A 97 4.33 1.23 13.83
N LEU A 98 4.17 1.05 12.51
CA LEU A 98 4.48 -0.22 11.85
C LEU A 98 5.97 -0.48 11.58
N LEU A 99 6.86 0.48 11.86
CA LEU A 99 8.31 0.35 11.64
C LEU A 99 9.10 0.44 12.97
N PRO A 100 8.88 -0.50 13.92
CA PRO A 100 9.51 -0.44 15.25
C PRO A 100 11.05 -0.57 15.21
N ALA A 101 11.60 -1.13 14.14
CA ALA A 101 13.05 -1.27 13.95
C ALA A 101 13.76 0.08 13.69
N LYS A 102 13.04 1.16 13.35
CA LYS A 102 13.63 2.49 13.10
C LYS A 102 14.51 2.99 14.26
N THR A 103 14.16 2.63 15.49
CA THR A 103 14.85 3.08 16.72
C THR A 103 15.45 1.92 17.51
N ASN A 104 15.55 0.73 16.91
CA ASN A 104 16.00 -0.48 17.61
C ASN A 104 16.85 -1.36 16.67
N GLU A 105 18.18 -1.26 16.83
CA GLU A 105 19.17 -1.96 16.02
C GLU A 105 19.11 -3.49 16.18
N THR A 106 18.84 -3.99 17.39
CA THR A 106 18.64 -5.42 17.62
C THR A 106 17.43 -5.93 16.85
N LEU A 107 16.32 -5.19 16.90
CA LEU A 107 15.12 -5.55 16.16
C LEU A 107 15.37 -5.48 14.65
N TYR A 108 16.05 -4.43 14.16
CA TYR A 108 16.45 -4.32 12.75
C TYR A 108 17.24 -5.56 12.29
N THR A 109 18.24 -5.97 13.07
CA THR A 109 19.07 -7.16 12.74
C THR A 109 18.21 -8.42 12.65
N LEU A 110 17.22 -8.58 13.53
CA LEU A 110 16.31 -9.72 13.53
C LEU A 110 15.32 -9.69 12.36
N THR A 111 14.83 -8.52 11.97
CA THR A 111 13.78 -8.37 10.95
C THR A 111 14.31 -8.18 9.55
N LEU A 112 15.57 -7.79 9.35
CA LEU A 112 16.19 -7.64 8.04
C LEU A 112 16.05 -8.90 7.15
N PRO A 113 16.45 -10.11 7.58
CA PRO A 113 16.28 -11.30 6.73
C PRO A 113 14.81 -11.63 6.44
N ILE A 114 13.90 -11.27 7.36
CA ILE A 114 12.45 -11.43 7.16
C ILE A 114 11.97 -10.49 6.06
N TYR A 115 12.38 -9.21 6.11
CA TYR A 115 12.08 -8.25 5.07
C TYR A 115 12.63 -8.71 3.71
N GLU A 116 13.91 -9.04 3.64
CA GLU A 116 14.59 -9.41 2.39
C GLU A 116 13.98 -10.64 1.73
N GLY A 117 13.57 -11.63 2.54
CA GLY A 117 12.99 -12.87 2.07
C GLY A 117 11.50 -12.80 1.71
N LEU A 118 10.72 -11.95 2.41
CA LEU A 118 9.25 -12.05 2.36
C LEU A 118 8.53 -10.75 1.97
N ILE A 119 9.13 -9.57 2.15
CA ILE A 119 8.44 -8.27 2.00
C ILE A 119 9.07 -7.42 0.89
N ARG A 120 10.40 -7.51 0.71
CA ARG A 120 11.20 -6.68 -0.20
C ARG A 120 10.63 -6.62 -1.61
N LYS A 121 10.28 -7.76 -2.20
CA LYS A 121 9.74 -7.82 -3.57
C LYS A 121 8.49 -6.95 -3.69
N THR A 122 7.50 -7.16 -2.83
CA THR A 122 6.25 -6.40 -2.81
C THR A 122 6.49 -4.92 -2.55
N ALA A 123 7.36 -4.56 -1.58
CA ALA A 123 7.68 -3.16 -1.30
C ALA A 123 8.29 -2.44 -2.54
N ARG A 124 9.21 -3.11 -3.25
CA ARG A 124 9.78 -2.59 -4.50
C ARG A 124 8.71 -2.43 -5.57
N GLU A 125 7.86 -3.44 -5.78
CA GLU A 125 6.81 -3.42 -6.81
C GLU A 125 5.81 -2.26 -6.58
N PHE A 126 5.34 -2.06 -5.35
CA PHE A 126 4.47 -0.92 -5.00
C PHE A 126 5.14 0.42 -5.36
N PHE A 127 6.42 0.58 -5.00
CA PHE A 127 7.16 1.81 -5.21
C PHE A 127 7.41 2.08 -6.70
N ILE A 128 7.70 1.05 -7.47
CA ILE A 128 7.92 1.12 -8.93
C ILE A 128 6.66 1.61 -9.63
N VAL A 129 5.51 0.98 -9.33
CA VAL A 129 4.24 1.36 -9.94
C VAL A 129 3.84 2.78 -9.55
N TYR A 130 4.01 3.15 -8.26
CA TYR A 130 3.80 4.53 -7.82
C TYR A 130 4.69 5.50 -8.59
N GLN A 131 5.99 5.22 -8.70
CA GLN A 131 6.95 6.11 -9.36
C GLN A 131 6.59 6.36 -10.83
N LYS A 132 6.09 5.34 -11.54
CA LYS A 132 5.62 5.53 -12.91
C LYS A 132 4.34 6.37 -12.95
N LEU A 133 3.35 6.10 -12.11
CA LEU A 133 2.14 6.94 -12.03
C LEU A 133 2.47 8.40 -11.69
N ASP A 134 3.31 8.62 -10.70
CA ASP A 134 3.72 9.95 -10.22
C ASP A 134 4.59 10.71 -11.25
N SER A 135 5.23 10.02 -12.19
CA SER A 135 5.94 10.66 -13.31
C SER A 135 5.02 11.38 -14.29
N ASN A 136 3.72 11.03 -14.30
CA ASN A 136 2.68 11.82 -14.96
C ASN A 136 1.53 12.13 -13.95
N PRO A 137 1.69 13.17 -13.11
CA PRO A 137 0.74 13.48 -12.05
C PRO A 137 -0.62 13.94 -12.60
N LYS A 138 -0.65 14.52 -13.81
CA LYS A 138 -1.88 14.93 -14.46
C LYS A 138 -2.72 13.72 -14.86
N PHE A 139 -2.11 12.74 -15.54
CA PHE A 139 -2.76 11.46 -15.81
C PHE A 139 -3.24 10.83 -14.51
N PHE A 140 -2.37 10.73 -13.51
CA PHE A 140 -2.68 10.01 -12.28
C PHE A 140 -3.88 10.61 -11.54
N ARG A 141 -3.98 11.94 -11.47
CA ARG A 141 -5.17 12.60 -10.89
C ARG A 141 -6.42 12.40 -11.75
N ASN A 142 -6.33 12.63 -13.05
CA ASN A 142 -7.47 12.48 -13.97
C ASN A 142 -8.04 11.06 -13.92
N GLU A 143 -7.17 10.06 -13.84
CA GLU A 143 -7.54 8.66 -13.77
C GLU A 143 -8.23 8.31 -12.45
N ALA A 144 -7.80 8.91 -11.34
CA ALA A 144 -8.47 8.78 -10.05
C ALA A 144 -9.85 9.43 -10.04
N ASP A 145 -9.99 10.63 -10.61
CA ASP A 145 -11.27 11.32 -10.76
C ASP A 145 -12.24 10.52 -11.63
N ARG A 146 -11.73 9.98 -12.75
CA ARG A 146 -12.51 9.12 -13.63
C ARG A 146 -12.97 7.85 -12.94
N TYR A 147 -12.10 7.18 -12.19
CA TYR A 147 -12.46 5.97 -11.46
C TYR A 147 -13.62 6.24 -10.49
N LEU A 148 -13.53 7.32 -9.70
CA LEU A 148 -14.61 7.74 -8.80
C LEU A 148 -15.91 8.03 -9.54
N LEU A 149 -15.85 8.84 -10.61
CA LEU A 149 -17.03 9.17 -11.41
C LEU A 149 -17.74 7.91 -11.93
N LEU A 150 -16.98 6.95 -12.45
CA LEU A 150 -17.55 5.70 -12.96
C LEU A 150 -18.20 4.84 -11.87
N VAL A 151 -17.65 4.84 -10.65
CA VAL A 151 -18.28 4.15 -9.51
C VAL A 151 -19.57 4.86 -9.11
N GLU A 152 -19.54 6.19 -8.95
CA GLU A 152 -20.70 6.99 -8.57
C GLU A 152 -21.85 6.89 -9.58
N GLU A 153 -21.53 6.80 -10.88
CA GLU A 153 -22.51 6.63 -11.94
C GLU A 153 -22.92 5.16 -12.15
N ASN A 154 -22.36 4.20 -11.39
CA ASN A 154 -22.56 2.76 -11.57
C ASN A 154 -22.26 2.29 -13.00
N ARG A 155 -21.16 2.80 -13.56
CA ARG A 155 -20.66 2.58 -14.92
C ARG A 155 -19.25 1.98 -14.95
N LEU A 156 -18.69 1.63 -13.79
CA LEU A 156 -17.36 1.04 -13.72
C LEU A 156 -17.39 -0.36 -14.35
N ASP A 157 -16.65 -0.52 -15.45
CA ASP A 157 -16.49 -1.81 -16.12
C ASP A 157 -15.75 -2.80 -15.18
N PRO A 158 -16.21 -4.06 -15.03
CA PRO A 158 -15.53 -5.05 -14.19
C PRO A 158 -14.07 -5.31 -14.58
N TYR A 159 -13.70 -5.06 -15.83
CA TYR A 159 -12.36 -5.19 -16.40
C TYR A 159 -11.67 -3.83 -16.58
N TYR A 160 -12.16 -2.76 -15.94
CA TYR A 160 -11.61 -1.40 -16.05
C TYR A 160 -10.09 -1.35 -15.90
N LEU A 161 -9.54 -2.13 -14.97
CA LEU A 161 -8.11 -2.13 -14.69
C LEU A 161 -7.28 -2.95 -15.70
N ASP A 162 -7.89 -3.82 -16.53
CA ASP A 162 -7.16 -4.70 -17.46
C ASP A 162 -6.35 -3.92 -18.49
N ARG A 163 -6.73 -2.66 -18.77
CA ARG A 163 -5.93 -1.77 -19.61
C ARG A 163 -4.52 -1.52 -19.07
N PHE A 164 -4.29 -1.68 -17.77
CA PHE A 164 -2.99 -1.44 -17.12
C PHE A 164 -2.07 -2.67 -17.06
N ILE A 165 -2.45 -3.81 -17.67
CA ILE A 165 -1.62 -5.03 -17.68
C ILE A 165 -0.21 -4.76 -18.23
N LEU A 166 -0.09 -3.90 -19.24
CA LEU A 166 1.20 -3.52 -19.83
C LEU A 166 1.74 -2.19 -19.29
N PHE A 167 1.23 -1.70 -18.15
CA PHE A 167 1.54 -0.35 -17.65
C PHE A 167 3.04 -0.09 -17.49
N LEU A 168 3.86 -1.09 -17.14
CA LEU A 168 5.31 -0.90 -17.00
C LEU A 168 6.10 -0.97 -18.31
N TYR A 169 5.50 -1.39 -19.43
CA TYR A 169 6.18 -1.45 -20.72
C TYR A 169 6.45 -0.04 -21.30
N PRO A 170 7.49 0.14 -22.13
CA PRO A 170 7.81 1.43 -22.74
C PRO A 170 6.70 1.95 -23.66
N ALA A 171 6.04 1.05 -24.38
CA ALA A 171 5.00 1.38 -25.36
C ALA A 171 3.60 1.46 -24.75
N PHE A 172 3.49 1.56 -23.42
CA PHE A 172 2.20 1.72 -22.79
C PHE A 172 1.59 3.06 -23.22
N THR A 173 0.47 2.97 -23.95
CA THR A 173 -0.42 4.10 -24.20
C THR A 173 -1.79 3.72 -23.66
N ASP A 174 -2.36 4.56 -22.81
CA ASP A 174 -3.79 4.45 -22.54
C ASP A 174 -4.49 4.85 -23.84
N ASN A 175 -5.18 3.93 -24.49
CA ASN A 175 -5.76 4.11 -25.84
C ASN A 175 -6.70 5.32 -25.94
N GLU A 176 -7.12 5.85 -24.81
CA GLU A 176 -8.01 6.99 -24.67
C GLU A 176 -7.30 8.34 -24.72
N ASP A 177 -6.04 8.41 -24.28
CA ASP A 177 -5.19 9.60 -24.39
C ASP A 177 -3.72 9.20 -24.65
N PRO A 178 -3.37 8.87 -25.91
CA PRO A 178 -2.01 8.49 -26.29
C PRO A 178 -0.99 9.60 -26.06
N GLU A 179 -1.40 10.87 -26.15
CA GLU A 179 -0.49 12.00 -25.93
C GLU A 179 -0.09 12.10 -24.47
N GLU A 180 -1.05 12.06 -23.55
CA GLU A 180 -0.77 12.17 -22.12
C GLU A 180 -0.04 10.92 -21.61
N SER A 181 -0.46 9.72 -22.03
CA SER A 181 0.22 8.48 -21.63
C SER A 181 1.65 8.34 -22.17
N SER A 182 2.00 8.99 -23.27
CA SER A 182 3.40 9.02 -23.77
C SER A 182 4.39 9.71 -22.83
N ARG A 183 3.90 10.46 -21.82
CA ARG A 183 4.73 11.24 -20.89
C ARG A 183 5.24 10.45 -19.69
N PHE A 184 4.85 9.18 -19.53
CA PHE A 184 5.36 8.35 -18.44
C PHE A 184 6.87 8.13 -18.56
N VAL A 185 7.57 8.25 -17.43
CA VAL A 185 8.97 7.87 -17.34
C VAL A 185 9.07 6.34 -17.27
N TYR A 186 9.72 5.77 -18.28
CA TYR A 186 10.06 4.35 -18.31
C TYR A 186 11.47 4.10 -17.75
N ARG A 187 11.64 2.99 -17.03
CA ARG A 187 12.95 2.49 -16.60
C ARG A 187 13.10 1.03 -17.00
N LYS A 188 14.21 0.73 -17.65
CA LYS A 188 14.53 -0.61 -18.14
C LYS A 188 14.59 -1.63 -17.00
N GLY A 189 13.91 -2.76 -17.18
CA GLY A 189 13.83 -3.84 -16.21
C GLY A 189 12.54 -3.83 -15.38
N ASP A 190 11.82 -2.71 -15.32
CA ASP A 190 10.55 -2.62 -14.58
C ASP A 190 9.47 -3.51 -15.21
N GLU A 191 9.54 -3.73 -16.53
CA GLU A 191 8.64 -4.62 -17.27
C GLU A 191 8.71 -6.11 -16.89
N THR A 192 9.68 -6.49 -16.04
CA THR A 192 9.81 -7.87 -15.53
C THR A 192 8.84 -8.21 -14.41
N ILE A 193 8.16 -7.22 -13.83
CA ILE A 193 7.12 -7.44 -12.82
C ILE A 193 5.92 -8.09 -13.51
N ASP A 194 5.35 -9.09 -12.84
CA ASP A 194 4.16 -9.80 -13.33
C ASP A 194 3.03 -8.82 -13.65
N SER A 195 2.48 -8.92 -14.86
CA SER A 195 1.50 -7.97 -15.38
C SER A 195 0.19 -7.93 -14.58
N GLN A 196 -0.19 -9.05 -13.97
CA GLN A 196 -1.37 -9.10 -13.10
C GLN A 196 -1.10 -8.36 -11.79
N VAL A 197 0.11 -8.49 -11.23
CA VAL A 197 0.54 -7.68 -10.08
C VAL A 197 0.56 -6.19 -10.44
N VAL A 198 1.10 -5.82 -11.59
CA VAL A 198 1.11 -4.42 -12.06
C VAL A 198 -0.30 -3.83 -12.07
N LYS A 199 -1.26 -4.52 -12.70
CA LYS A 199 -2.66 -4.09 -12.75
C LYS A 199 -3.24 -3.83 -11.36
N GLU A 200 -3.04 -4.75 -10.43
CA GLU A 200 -3.59 -4.65 -9.07
C GLU A 200 -2.98 -3.47 -8.31
N LEU A 201 -1.67 -3.26 -8.45
CA LEU A 201 -0.96 -2.14 -7.82
C LEU A 201 -1.35 -0.79 -8.43
N VAL A 202 -1.57 -0.72 -9.74
CA VAL A 202 -2.11 0.49 -10.38
C VAL A 202 -3.49 0.81 -9.80
N GLY A 203 -4.38 -0.19 -9.72
CA GLY A 203 -5.69 -0.02 -9.09
C GLY A 203 -5.61 0.41 -7.63
N PHE A 204 -4.67 -0.13 -6.85
CA PHE A 204 -4.44 0.32 -5.48
C PHE A 204 -4.10 1.81 -5.45
N TRP A 205 -3.12 2.26 -6.23
CA TRP A 205 -2.67 3.64 -6.22
C TRP A 205 -3.71 4.62 -6.75
N ILE A 206 -4.47 4.25 -7.79
CA ILE A 206 -5.61 5.05 -8.28
C ILE A 206 -6.65 5.25 -7.17
N ARG A 207 -7.01 4.19 -6.43
CA ARG A 207 -7.95 4.31 -5.31
C ARG A 207 -7.40 5.17 -4.17
N ARG A 208 -6.10 5.07 -3.86
CA ARG A 208 -5.45 5.96 -2.88
C ARG A 208 -5.37 7.41 -3.35
N LYS A 209 -5.22 7.64 -4.66
CA LYS A 209 -5.25 8.99 -5.23
C LYS A 209 -6.65 9.58 -5.15
N ALA A 210 -7.66 8.76 -5.40
CA ALA A 210 -9.07 9.12 -5.34
C ALA A 210 -9.50 9.54 -3.93
N ASP A 211 -9.15 8.77 -2.89
CA ASP A 211 -9.46 9.10 -1.49
C ASP A 211 -8.47 10.09 -0.84
N GLY A 212 -7.42 10.51 -1.55
CA GLY A 212 -6.43 11.48 -1.07
C GLY A 212 -5.42 10.92 -0.06
N THR A 213 -5.35 9.61 0.11
CA THR A 213 -4.42 8.96 1.06
C THR A 213 -3.10 8.49 0.43
N ASP A 214 -2.95 8.60 -0.89
CA ASP A 214 -1.76 8.19 -1.66
C ASP A 214 -0.44 8.68 -1.06
N THR A 215 -0.40 9.96 -0.69
CA THR A 215 0.81 10.62 -0.19
C THR A 215 1.32 9.97 1.10
N GLU A 216 0.44 9.75 2.07
CA GLU A 216 0.86 9.16 3.35
C GLU A 216 1.20 7.67 3.23
N PHE A 217 0.52 6.94 2.33
CA PHE A 217 0.88 5.56 2.01
C PHE A 217 2.26 5.47 1.35
N VAL A 218 2.57 6.33 0.37
CA VAL A 218 3.90 6.31 -0.27
C VAL A 218 4.99 6.75 0.71
N LEU A 219 4.72 7.71 1.60
CA LEU A 219 5.68 8.12 2.62
C LEU A 219 6.00 6.96 3.59
N GLY A 220 5.00 6.18 3.99
CA GLY A 220 5.20 4.96 4.77
C GLY A 220 6.03 3.91 4.03
N LEU A 221 5.80 3.74 2.73
CA LEU A 221 6.57 2.84 1.87
C LEU A 221 8.02 3.31 1.71
N VAL A 222 8.24 4.61 1.52
CA VAL A 222 9.58 5.21 1.45
C VAL A 222 10.34 5.01 2.76
N ASP A 223 9.68 5.18 3.91
CA ASP A 223 10.29 4.93 5.21
C ASP A 223 10.70 3.44 5.37
N LEU A 224 9.88 2.50 4.89
CA LEU A 224 10.20 1.08 4.87
C LEU A 224 11.43 0.78 4.00
N LEU A 225 11.44 1.32 2.77
CA LEU A 225 12.54 1.13 1.83
C LEU A 225 13.83 1.79 2.32
N LYS A 226 13.78 2.99 2.88
CA LYS A 226 14.97 3.64 3.47
C LYS A 226 15.54 2.84 4.63
N LEU A 227 14.70 2.17 5.42
CA LEU A 227 15.12 1.38 6.55
C LEU A 227 15.78 0.06 6.12
N TYR A 228 15.13 -0.73 5.25
CA TYR A 228 15.57 -2.09 4.93
C TYR A 228 16.16 -2.28 3.53
N ASP A 229 15.99 -1.32 2.63
CA ASP A 229 16.41 -1.42 1.22
C ASP A 229 16.97 -0.09 0.67
N PRO A 230 17.88 0.56 1.41
CA PRO A 230 18.32 1.91 1.09
C PRO A 230 19.01 1.97 -0.28
N GLU A 231 19.77 0.95 -0.67
CA GLU A 231 20.45 0.90 -1.96
C GLU A 231 19.46 0.97 -3.13
N PHE A 232 18.40 0.14 -3.09
CA PHE A 232 17.33 0.19 -4.10
C PHE A 232 16.69 1.57 -4.14
N TYR A 233 16.33 2.13 -2.97
CA TYR A 233 15.68 3.44 -2.91
C TYR A 233 16.58 4.55 -3.47
N GLN A 234 17.87 4.57 -3.12
CA GLN A 234 18.83 5.55 -3.64
C GLN A 234 18.99 5.43 -5.16
N ASN A 235 19.19 4.21 -5.67
CA ASN A 235 19.29 3.96 -7.11
C ASN A 235 18.02 4.41 -7.86
N ARG A 236 16.87 4.44 -7.18
CA ARG A 236 15.60 4.88 -7.76
C ARG A 236 15.43 6.40 -7.79
N ILE A 237 15.94 7.14 -6.82
CA ILE A 237 15.74 8.60 -6.76
C ILE A 237 16.84 9.38 -7.47
N VAL A 238 18.00 8.76 -7.73
CA VAL A 238 19.03 9.36 -8.57
C VAL A 238 18.51 9.43 -10.02
N PRO A 239 18.59 10.60 -10.69
CA PRO A 239 18.25 10.71 -12.10
C PRO A 239 19.14 9.78 -12.91
N SER A 240 18.55 8.84 -13.65
CA SER A 240 19.28 8.08 -14.66
C SER A 240 19.86 9.07 -15.66
N SER A 241 21.19 9.15 -15.76
CA SER A 241 21.83 9.84 -16.87
C SER A 241 21.51 9.03 -18.13
N ASN A 242 20.68 9.58 -19.02
CA ASN A 242 20.49 9.02 -20.36
C ASN A 242 21.76 9.15 -21.18
#